data_AF-A0AAJ7SW08-F1
#
_entry.id   AF-A0AAJ7SW08-F1
#
_cell.length_a   1.000
_cell.length_b   1.000
_cell.length_c   1.000
_cell.angle_alpha   90.00
_cell.angle_beta   90.00
_cell.angle_gamma   90.00
#
_symmetry.space_group_name_H-M   'P 1'
#
loop_
_entity.id
_entity.type
_entity.pdbx_description
1 polymer ?
#
loop_
_entity_poly.entity_id
_entity_poly.type
_entity_poly.pdbx_seq_one_letter_code
_entity_poly.pdbx_strand_id
1 'polypeptide(L)'
;MARLSGWTLGELQLDQLSSASDHEGFLLGDVREDEVRSISDSNISNVESKQVLSIYSHIPCTRLASFYNSVAIINEDTLGNIIKSKAKEVIGFYKFRWESDQKISFREQLLLQRLRDTLQVPDLVFLLFTMASSSNRATYTMEYTLFKPNGR
;
A
#
# COMPACT_ATOMS: atom_id res chain seq x y z
N MET A 1 -2.92 -9.95 -9.25
CA MET A 1 -1.47 -10.04 -8.94
C MET A 1 -0.96 -8.64 -8.65
N ALA A 2 0.01 -8.47 -7.75
CA ALA A 2 0.68 -7.19 -7.55
C ALA A 2 2.18 -7.31 -7.85
N ARG A 3 2.76 -6.27 -8.42
CA ARG A 3 4.18 -6.15 -8.78
C ARG A 3 4.74 -4.90 -8.11
N LEU A 4 5.82 -5.06 -7.36
CA LEU A 4 6.57 -3.96 -6.76
C LEU A 4 7.99 -4.04 -7.30
N SER A 5 8.51 -2.93 -7.82
CA SER A 5 9.89 -2.92 -8.32
C SER A 5 10.88 -3.07 -7.16
N GLY A 6 12.00 -3.75 -7.40
CA GLY A 6 13.05 -3.92 -6.38
C GLY A 6 13.64 -2.59 -5.91
N TRP A 7 13.73 -1.60 -6.81
CA TRP A 7 14.13 -0.24 -6.48
C TRP A 7 13.15 0.42 -5.50
N THR A 8 11.85 0.41 -5.81
CA THR A 8 10.81 1.01 -4.94
C THR A 8 10.78 0.32 -3.58
N LEU A 9 10.94 -1.01 -3.53
CA LEU A 9 11.04 -1.73 -2.26
C LEU A 9 12.28 -1.30 -1.45
N GLY A 10 13.42 -1.10 -2.12
CA GLY A 10 14.64 -0.60 -1.48
C GLY A 10 14.50 0.82 -0.93
N GLU A 11 13.86 1.73 -1.68
CA GLU A 11 13.59 3.08 -1.20
C GLU A 11 12.65 3.09 0.00
N LEU A 12 11.56 2.30 -0.05
CA LEU A 12 10.64 2.15 1.08
C LEU A 12 11.35 1.62 2.34
N GLN A 13 12.27 0.66 2.19
CA GLN A 13 13.08 0.16 3.30
C GLN A 13 14.06 1.22 3.83
N LEU A 14 14.69 1.98 2.94
CA LEU A 14 15.61 3.04 3.33
C LEU A 14 14.90 4.15 4.12
N ASP A 15 13.72 4.57 3.66
CA ASP A 15 12.88 5.54 4.36
C ASP A 15 12.56 5.04 5.77
N GLN A 16 12.16 3.78 5.91
CA GLN A 16 11.88 3.18 7.21
C GLN A 16 13.11 3.17 8.12
N LEU A 17 14.28 2.76 7.63
CA LEU A 17 15.51 2.69 8.43
C LEU A 17 16.05 4.07 8.82
N SER A 18 15.79 5.08 7.99
CA SER A 18 16.14 6.47 8.31
C SER A 18 15.31 7.04 9.46
N SER A 19 14.26 6.32 9.84
CA SER A 19 13.23 6.79 10.73
C SER A 19 13.11 5.96 12.00
N ALA A 20 13.03 6.62 13.15
CA ALA A 20 12.95 5.96 14.45
C ALA A 20 11.51 5.60 14.86
N SER A 21 10.53 5.77 13.98
CA SER A 21 9.10 5.64 14.29
C SER A 21 8.33 5.04 13.12
N ASP A 22 7.04 4.73 13.33
CA ASP A 22 6.13 4.35 12.24
C ASP A 22 6.11 5.41 11.13
N HIS A 23 6.01 4.96 9.88
CA HIS A 23 5.97 5.81 8.68
C HIS A 23 4.79 5.43 7.80
N GLU A 24 4.27 6.38 7.04
CA GLU A 24 3.13 6.15 6.15
C GLU A 24 3.24 7.01 4.90
N GLY A 25 2.52 6.60 3.85
CA GLY A 25 2.57 7.29 2.57
C GLY A 25 1.69 6.66 1.51
N PHE A 26 1.75 7.21 0.30
CA PHE A 26 0.93 6.79 -0.84
C PHE A 26 1.75 5.98 -1.82
N LEU A 27 1.12 5.00 -2.44
CA LEU A 27 1.70 4.16 -3.49
C LEU A 27 1.25 4.69 -4.86
N LEU A 28 2.23 4.89 -5.74
CA LEU A 28 2.02 5.33 -7.11
C LEU A 28 2.20 4.16 -8.07
N GLY A 29 1.28 4.04 -9.01
CA GLY A 29 1.22 2.88 -9.87
C GLY A 29 0.12 2.93 -10.90
N ASP A 30 -0.05 1.80 -11.58
CA ASP A 30 -1.16 1.54 -12.48
C ASP A 30 -1.80 0.17 -12.23
N VAL A 31 -3.05 0.04 -12.66
CA VAL A 31 -3.79 -1.21 -12.64
C VAL A 31 -4.10 -1.57 -14.09
N ARG A 32 -3.64 -2.75 -14.52
CA ARG A 32 -3.86 -3.29 -15.86
C ARG A 32 -4.63 -4.58 -15.78
N GLU A 33 -5.46 -4.87 -16.78
CA GLU A 33 -6.06 -6.18 -16.97
C GLU A 33 -5.26 -6.95 -18.02
N ASP A 34 -4.64 -8.04 -17.59
CA ASP A 34 -3.92 -8.95 -18.48
C ASP A 34 -4.82 -10.15 -18.76
N GLU A 35 -5.07 -10.45 -20.03
CA GLU A 35 -5.70 -11.70 -20.45
C GLU A 35 -4.68 -12.84 -20.34
N VAL A 36 -4.89 -13.74 -19.38
CA VAL A 36 -4.06 -14.93 -19.23
C VAL A 36 -4.80 -16.11 -19.86
N ARG A 37 -4.25 -16.60 -20.97
CA ARG A 37 -4.70 -17.84 -21.60
C ARG A 37 -4.03 -19.01 -20.90
N SER A 38 -4.79 -19.75 -20.11
CA SER A 38 -4.31 -21.03 -19.59
C SER A 38 -4.56 -22.12 -20.63
N ILE A 39 -3.49 -22.78 -21.06
CA ILE A 39 -3.58 -23.98 -21.91
C ILE A 39 -3.69 -25.18 -20.96
N SER A 40 -4.84 -25.85 -20.97
CA SER A 40 -5.06 -27.14 -20.31
C SER A 40 -5.07 -28.27 -21.34
N ASP A 41 -4.77 -29.51 -20.92
CA ASP A 41 -4.81 -30.70 -21.80
C ASP A 41 -6.24 -31.09 -22.25
N SER A 42 -7.27 -30.49 -21.63
CA SER A 42 -8.61 -30.46 -22.20
C SER A 42 -8.62 -29.45 -23.37
N ASN A 43 -9.18 -29.83 -24.53
CA ASN A 43 -9.31 -29.02 -25.76
C ASN A 43 -10.10 -27.68 -25.61
N ILE A 44 -10.27 -27.17 -24.38
CA ILE A 44 -10.90 -25.90 -24.02
C ILE A 44 -9.81 -24.92 -23.60
N SER A 45 -9.63 -23.86 -24.36
CA SER A 45 -8.82 -22.70 -23.94
C SER A 45 -9.66 -21.81 -23.03
N ASN A 46 -9.28 -21.70 -21.76
CA ASN A 46 -9.87 -20.72 -20.84
C ASN A 46 -9.08 -19.42 -20.90
N VAL A 47 -9.76 -18.31 -21.18
CA VAL A 47 -9.20 -16.95 -21.09
C VAL A 47 -9.65 -16.36 -19.76
N GLU A 48 -8.71 -16.18 -18.83
CA GLU A 48 -8.97 -15.51 -17.56
C GLU A 48 -8.43 -14.07 -17.61
N SER A 49 -9.26 -13.08 -17.30
CA SER A 49 -8.81 -11.71 -17.08
C SER A 49 -8.19 -11.59 -15.67
N LYS A 50 -6.89 -11.27 -15.58
CA LYS A 50 -6.20 -11.05 -14.30
C LYS A 50 -5.83 -9.58 -14.15
N GLN A 51 -6.36 -8.93 -13.11
CA GLN A 51 -5.88 -7.61 -12.71
C GLN A 51 -4.44 -7.70 -12.17
N VAL A 52 -3.55 -6.93 -12.78
CA VAL A 52 -2.15 -6.74 -12.39
C VAL A 52 -1.97 -5.30 -11.91
N LEU A 53 -1.65 -5.15 -10.63
CA LEU A 53 -1.33 -3.87 -10.00
C LEU A 53 0.18 -3.68 -10.00
N SER A 54 0.69 -2.64 -10.63
CA SER A 54 2.13 -2.35 -10.68
C SER A 54 2.45 -1.08 -9.90
N ILE A 55 3.26 -1.21 -8.86
CA ILE A 55 3.75 -0.09 -8.05
C ILE A 55 5.14 0.29 -8.57
N TYR A 56 5.29 1.51 -9.06
CA TYR A 56 6.56 2.03 -9.57
C TYR A 56 7.20 3.08 -8.66
N SER A 57 6.45 3.74 -7.78
CA SER A 57 6.96 4.78 -6.88
C SER A 57 6.05 4.97 -5.66
N HIS A 58 6.46 5.82 -4.72
CA HIS A 58 5.70 6.17 -3.54
C HIS A 58 5.87 7.66 -3.19
N ILE A 59 4.99 8.17 -2.33
CA ILE A 59 5.08 9.50 -1.73
C ILE A 59 5.04 9.34 -0.21
N PRO A 60 6.16 9.58 0.50
CA PRO A 60 6.17 9.53 1.95
C PRO A 60 5.42 10.74 2.54
N CYS A 61 4.67 10.50 3.61
CA CYS A 61 4.11 11.60 4.41
C CYS A 61 5.20 12.23 5.28
N THR A 62 5.11 13.53 5.52
CA THR A 62 6.08 14.27 6.35
C THR A 62 6.03 13.89 7.83
N ARG A 63 4.86 13.43 8.30
CA ARG A 63 4.62 12.95 9.66
C ARG A 63 3.45 11.98 9.67
N LEU A 64 3.46 11.06 10.64
CA LEU A 64 2.29 10.26 11.01
C LEU A 64 1.07 11.13 11.29
N ALA A 65 -0.09 10.70 10.78
CA ALA A 65 -1.36 11.38 10.92
C ALA A 65 -1.30 12.85 10.48
N SER A 66 -0.50 13.14 9.45
CA SER A 66 -0.32 14.51 8.91
C SER A 66 -1.56 15.04 8.20
N PHE A 67 -2.35 14.15 7.58
CA PHE A 67 -3.53 14.52 6.78
C PHE A 67 -4.85 14.03 7.37
N TYR A 68 -4.84 13.46 8.58
CA TYR A 68 -6.05 12.94 9.22
C TYR A 68 -5.99 13.03 10.74
N ASN A 69 -7.15 13.18 11.40
CA ASN A 69 -7.22 13.28 12.86
C ASN A 69 -7.26 11.90 13.56
N SER A 70 -7.40 11.90 14.89
CA SER A 70 -7.50 10.66 15.69
C SER A 70 -8.69 9.76 15.32
N VAL A 71 -9.74 10.35 14.75
CA VAL A 71 -10.98 9.68 14.30
C VAL A 71 -10.92 9.33 12.80
N ALA A 72 -9.74 9.42 12.17
CA ALA A 72 -9.51 9.15 10.75
C ALA A 72 -10.36 10.03 9.80
N ILE A 73 -10.73 11.23 10.23
CA ILE A 73 -11.30 12.26 9.36
C ILE A 73 -10.14 12.91 8.59
N ILE A 74 -10.25 12.93 7.26
CA ILE A 74 -9.24 13.44 6.34
C ILE A 74 -9.37 14.95 6.22
N ASN A 75 -8.22 15.64 6.22
CA ASN A 75 -8.11 17.04 5.83
C ASN A 75 -7.69 17.11 4.35
N GLU A 76 -8.64 17.45 3.48
CA GLU A 76 -8.46 17.48 2.03
C GLU A 76 -7.39 18.47 1.57
N ASP A 77 -7.24 19.62 2.25
CA ASP A 77 -6.21 20.61 1.92
C ASP A 77 -4.81 20.04 2.13
N THR A 78 -4.58 19.40 3.28
CA THR A 78 -3.29 18.75 3.58
C THR A 78 -3.03 17.55 2.68
N LEU A 79 -4.06 16.77 2.37
CA LEU A 79 -3.97 15.63 1.45
C LEU A 79 -3.60 16.10 0.04
N GLY A 80 -4.25 17.16 -0.46
CA GLY A 80 -3.94 17.78 -1.73
C GLY A 80 -2.51 18.32 -1.80
N ASN A 81 -2.00 18.88 -0.70
CA ASN A 81 -0.61 19.34 -0.62
C ASN A 81 0.42 18.20 -0.63
N ILE A 82 0.09 17.03 -0.10
CA ILE A 82 0.97 15.84 -0.11
C ILE A 82 0.99 15.20 -1.49
N ILE A 83 -0.19 14.93 -2.05
CA ILE A 83 -0.33 14.20 -3.32
C ILE A 83 -0.06 15.10 -4.53
N LYS A 84 -0.30 16.41 -4.41
CA LYS A 84 -0.11 17.43 -5.46
C LYS A 84 -0.76 16.98 -6.77
N SER A 85 -0.04 17.06 -7.90
CA SER A 85 -0.54 16.71 -9.22
C SER A 85 -0.58 15.20 -9.49
N LYS A 86 -0.15 14.34 -8.56
CA LYS A 86 -0.02 12.89 -8.76
C LYS A 86 -1.25 12.10 -8.32
N ALA A 87 -2.38 12.76 -8.03
CA ALA A 87 -3.57 12.10 -7.50
C ALA A 87 -4.11 10.96 -8.39
N LYS A 88 -3.98 11.10 -9.72
CA LYS A 88 -4.41 10.08 -10.69
C LYS A 88 -3.54 8.83 -10.70
N GLU A 89 -2.31 8.93 -10.18
CA GLU A 89 -1.35 7.83 -10.12
C GLU A 89 -1.44 7.07 -8.79
N VAL A 90 -2.22 7.56 -7.82
CA VAL A 90 -2.36 6.94 -6.51
C VAL A 90 -3.22 5.68 -6.63
N ILE A 91 -2.61 4.53 -6.36
CA ILE A 91 -3.28 3.22 -6.38
C ILE A 91 -3.44 2.61 -4.98
N GLY A 92 -2.73 3.16 -3.99
CA GLY A 92 -2.71 2.58 -2.66
C GLY A 92 -2.14 3.49 -1.58
N PHE A 93 -2.19 2.97 -0.36
CA PHE A 93 -1.60 3.56 0.83
C PHE A 93 -0.66 2.52 1.46
N TYR A 94 0.43 2.95 2.10
CA TYR A 94 1.31 2.07 2.84
C TYR A 94 1.57 2.58 4.24
N LYS A 95 1.91 1.66 5.14
CA LYS A 95 2.33 2.01 6.48
C LYS A 95 3.34 1.01 7.03
N PHE A 96 4.32 1.54 7.73
CA PHE A 96 5.31 0.80 8.51
C PHE A 96 4.94 0.82 9.97
N ARG A 97 5.11 -0.33 10.62
CA ARG A 97 5.00 -0.48 12.08
C ARG A 97 6.18 -1.24 12.64
N TRP A 98 6.54 -0.94 13.88
CA TRP A 98 7.47 -1.74 14.65
C TRP A 98 6.71 -2.73 15.55
N GLU A 99 7.17 -3.98 15.59
CA GLU A 99 6.75 -5.02 16.54
C GLU A 99 5.21 -5.18 16.64
N SER A 100 4.54 -5.20 15.49
CA SER A 100 3.08 -5.24 15.38
C SER A 100 2.61 -6.38 14.50
N ASP A 101 1.46 -6.99 14.84
CA ASP A 101 0.79 -7.97 14.00
C ASP A 101 0.58 -7.46 12.56
N GLN A 102 0.74 -8.36 11.58
CA GLN A 102 0.39 -8.17 10.16
C GLN A 102 -1.13 -8.14 9.95
N LYS A 103 -1.82 -7.23 10.62
CA LYS A 103 -3.27 -7.03 10.56
C LYS A 103 -3.60 -5.55 10.45
N ILE A 104 -4.68 -5.28 9.73
CA ILE A 104 -5.27 -3.94 9.62
C ILE A 104 -5.90 -3.59 10.97
N SER A 105 -5.52 -2.44 11.54
CA SER A 105 -6.16 -1.90 12.74
C SER A 105 -7.50 -1.25 12.40
N PHE A 106 -8.37 -1.09 13.40
CA PHE A 106 -9.66 -0.42 13.22
C PHE A 106 -9.52 1.01 12.64
N ARG A 107 -8.51 1.76 13.10
CA ARG A 107 -8.25 3.12 12.61
C ARG A 107 -7.85 3.13 11.15
N GLU A 108 -7.02 2.20 10.71
CA GLU A 108 -6.63 2.11 9.29
C GLU A 108 -7.78 1.62 8.43
N GLN A 109 -8.62 0.70 8.92
CA GLN A 109 -9.81 0.29 8.18
C GLN A 109 -10.72 1.50 7.90
N LEU A 110 -10.96 2.35 8.90
CA LEU A 110 -11.74 3.56 8.74
C LEU A 110 -11.03 4.56 7.80
N LEU A 111 -9.73 4.78 7.98
CA LEU A 111 -8.94 5.66 7.12
C LEU A 111 -8.96 5.23 5.65
N LEU A 112 -8.76 3.94 5.38
CA LEU A 112 -8.80 3.37 4.04
C LEU A 112 -10.17 3.55 3.39
N GLN A 113 -11.26 3.39 4.15
CA GLN A 113 -12.60 3.68 3.65
C GLN A 113 -12.73 5.16 3.25
N ARG A 114 -12.32 6.08 4.12
CA ARG A 114 -12.37 7.53 3.82
C ARG A 114 -11.48 7.92 2.64
N LEU A 115 -10.29 7.31 2.52
CA LEU A 115 -9.37 7.57 1.43
C LEU A 115 -9.94 7.12 0.09
N ARG A 116 -10.63 5.97 0.03
CA ARG A 116 -11.31 5.51 -1.19
C ARG A 116 -12.34 6.52 -1.66
N ASP A 117 -13.16 7.01 -0.74
CA ASP A 117 -14.21 8.00 -1.04
C ASP A 117 -13.60 9.33 -1.50
N THR A 118 -12.56 9.81 -0.80
CA THR A 118 -11.93 11.12 -1.06
C THR A 118 -11.11 11.14 -2.36
N LEU A 119 -10.32 10.09 -2.61
CA LEU A 119 -9.47 9.98 -3.80
C LEU A 119 -10.22 9.41 -5.01
N GLN A 120 -11.46 8.93 -4.82
CA GLN A 120 -12.26 8.24 -5.85
C GLN A 120 -11.55 7.00 -6.43
N VAL A 121 -10.82 6.28 -5.58
CA VAL A 121 -10.10 5.04 -5.93
C VAL A 121 -10.75 3.88 -5.17
N PRO A 122 -11.80 3.22 -5.69
CA PRO A 122 -12.54 2.19 -4.96
C PRO A 122 -11.66 0.97 -4.60
N ASP A 123 -10.75 0.59 -5.50
CA ASP A 123 -9.84 -0.54 -5.34
C ASP A 123 -8.54 -0.20 -4.61
N LEU A 124 -8.52 0.89 -3.83
CA LEU A 124 -7.33 1.35 -3.09
C LEU A 124 -6.76 0.22 -2.23
N VAL A 125 -5.52 -0.18 -2.55
CA VAL A 125 -4.80 -1.21 -1.81
C VAL A 125 -4.07 -0.64 -0.60
N PHE A 126 -3.81 -1.49 0.39
CA PHE A 126 -3.06 -1.14 1.59
C PHE A 126 -1.86 -2.07 1.77
N LEU A 127 -0.65 -1.50 1.76
CA LEU A 127 0.58 -2.25 1.99
C LEU A 127 1.08 -2.02 3.42
N LEU A 128 0.99 -3.05 4.26
CA LEU A 128 1.46 -2.99 5.64
C LEU A 128 2.84 -3.63 5.73
N PHE A 129 3.79 -2.91 6.32
CA PHE A 129 5.10 -3.42 6.68
C PHE A 129 5.20 -3.53 8.20
N THR A 130 5.77 -4.62 8.70
CA THR A 130 6.17 -4.77 10.11
C THR A 130 7.66 -5.06 10.16
N MET A 131 8.39 -4.29 10.94
CA MET A 131 9.75 -4.64 11.35
C MET A 131 9.77 -5.25 12.74
N ALA A 132 10.56 -6.30 12.91
CA ALA A 132 10.85 -6.92 14.19
C ALA A 132 12.35 -7.18 14.30
N SER A 133 12.86 -7.24 15.54
CA SER A 133 14.24 -7.61 15.82
C SER A 133 14.29 -8.80 16.77
N SER A 134 15.32 -9.63 16.64
CA SER A 134 15.62 -10.64 17.66
C SER A 134 15.95 -9.97 18.98
N SER A 135 15.81 -10.71 20.09
CA SER A 135 16.08 -10.18 21.45
C SER A 135 17.48 -9.58 21.61
N ASN A 136 18.47 -10.10 20.89
CA ASN A 136 19.85 -9.61 20.87
C ASN A 136 20.16 -8.63 19.71
N ARG A 137 19.15 -8.24 18.92
CA ARG A 137 19.27 -7.36 17.73
C ARG A 137 20.29 -7.83 16.68
N ALA A 138 20.66 -9.11 16.69
CA ALA A 138 21.55 -9.69 15.70
C ALA A 138 20.82 -10.05 14.39
N THR A 139 19.49 -10.15 14.43
CA THR A 139 18.66 -10.45 13.27
C THR A 139 17.47 -9.50 13.23
N TYR A 140 17.24 -8.89 12.06
CA TYR A 140 16.07 -8.07 11.79
C TYR A 140 15.23 -8.77 10.73
N THR A 141 13.92 -8.78 10.95
CA THR A 141 12.94 -9.34 10.02
C THR A 141 11.99 -8.23 9.61
N MET A 142 11.74 -8.12 8.31
CA MET A 142 10.71 -7.24 7.78
C MET A 142 9.67 -8.09 7.03
N GLU A 143 8.45 -8.05 7.54
CA GLU A 143 7.30 -8.69 6.93
C GLU A 143 6.45 -7.64 6.21
N TYR A 144 5.83 -8.02 5.09
CA TYR A 144 4.93 -7.13 4.38
C TYR A 144 3.75 -7.88 3.76
N THR A 145 2.57 -7.27 3.86
CA THR A 145 1.31 -7.82 3.33
C THR A 145 0.56 -6.75 2.55
N LEU A 146 0.16 -7.09 1.32
CA LEU A 146 -0.71 -6.25 0.51
C LEU A 146 -2.17 -6.66 0.71
N PHE A 147 -2.95 -5.80 1.34
CA PHE A 147 -4.38 -5.94 1.51
C PHE A 147 -5.12 -5.26 0.36
N LYS A 148 -5.94 -6.03 -0.36
CA LYS A 148 -6.88 -5.49 -1.33
C LYS A 148 -8.26 -5.39 -0.67
N PRO A 149 -9.06 -4.34 -0.92
CA PRO A 149 -10.48 -4.37 -0.58
C PRO A 149 -11.12 -5.56 -1.28
N ASN A 150 -11.77 -6.45 -0.54
CA ASN A 150 -12.57 -7.50 -1.15
C ASN A 150 -13.78 -6.82 -1.80
N GLY A 151 -13.79 -6.81 -3.13
CA GLY A 151 -15.01 -6.56 -3.89
C GLY A 151 -16.04 -7.62 -3.49
N ARG A 152 -17.26 -7.15 -3.26
CA ARG A 152 -18.42 -8.01 -3.05
C ARG A 152 -18.78 -8.73 -4.34
#